data_AF-K6U8C4-F1
#
_entry.id   AF-K6U8C4-F1
#
_cell.length_a   1.000
_cell.length_b   1.000
_cell.length_c   1.000
_cell.angle_alpha   90.00
_cell.angle_beta   90.00
_cell.angle_gamma   90.00
#
_symmetry.space_group_name_H-M   'P 1'
#
loop_
_entity.id
_entity.type
_entity.pdbx_description
1 polymer ?
#
loop_
_entity_poly.entity_id
_entity_poly.type
_entity_poly.pdbx_seq_one_letter_code
_entity_poly.pdbx_strand_id
1 'polypeptide(L)'
;MEIIKSIFYFILAGIFEIGGGYLVWIWLRDGKSLWYGILGAIVLILYGIIPTLQPSNANFGKVYAAYGGIFIVLSILWGWKIDNVTPDKFDLIGGLIALFWCYGDYVCT
;
A
#
# COMPACT_ATOMS: atom_id res chain seq x y z
N MET A 1 3.68 -21.97 -3.08
CA MET A 1 2.63 -21.17 -3.75
C MET A 1 1.89 -20.19 -2.82
N GLU A 2 2.10 -20.23 -1.50
CA GLU A 2 1.42 -19.31 -0.56
C GLU A 2 2.08 -17.92 -0.44
N ILE A 3 3.40 -17.84 -0.60
CA ILE A 3 4.15 -16.57 -0.55
C ILE A 3 3.75 -15.64 -1.70
N ILE A 4 3.67 -16.17 -2.92
CA ILE A 4 3.27 -15.40 -4.12
C ILE A 4 1.84 -14.88 -3.99
N LYS A 5 0.91 -15.68 -3.46
CA LYS A 5 -0.45 -15.23 -3.16
C LYS A 5 -0.45 -14.10 -2.13
N SER A 6 0.33 -14.23 -1.06
CA SER A 6 0.45 -13.20 -0.02
C SER A 6 0.98 -11.88 -0.58
N ILE A 7 2.03 -11.92 -1.40
CA ILE A 7 2.58 -10.74 -2.08
C ILE A 7 1.55 -10.13 -3.03
N PHE A 8 0.80 -10.96 -3.75
CA PHE A 8 -0.26 -10.48 -4.65
C PHE A 8 -1.37 -9.76 -3.89
N TYR A 9 -1.87 -10.34 -2.78
CA TYR A 9 -2.86 -9.68 -1.92
C TYR A 9 -2.33 -8.40 -1.30
N PHE A 10 -1.03 -8.33 -0.99
CA PHE A 10 -0.41 -7.11 -0.50
C PHE A 10 -0.36 -5.99 -1.53
N ILE A 11 0.09 -6.28 -2.75
CA ILE A 11 0.11 -5.28 -3.82
C ILE A 11 -1.32 -4.80 -4.08
N LEU A 12 -2.28 -5.72 -4.11
CA LEU A 12 -3.69 -5.40 -4.28
C LEU A 12 -4.19 -4.52 -3.13
N ALA A 13 -3.94 -4.90 -1.88
CA ALA A 13 -4.32 -4.12 -0.71
C ALA A 13 -3.72 -2.70 -0.74
N GLY A 14 -2.42 -2.56 -1.06
CA GLY A 14 -1.76 -1.25 -1.18
C GLY A 14 -2.37 -0.37 -2.26
N ILE A 15 -2.76 -0.94 -3.41
CA ILE A 15 -3.46 -0.19 -4.46
C ILE A 15 -4.84 0.29 -3.99
N PHE A 16 -5.59 -0.56 -3.27
CA PHE A 16 -6.88 -0.18 -2.72
C PHE A 16 -6.73 0.88 -1.62
N GLU A 17 -5.74 0.77 -0.75
CA GLU A 17 -5.48 1.75 0.31
C GLU A 17 -5.13 3.12 -0.26
N ILE A 18 -4.13 3.18 -1.14
CA ILE A 18 -3.67 4.44 -1.74
C ILE A 18 -4.76 5.02 -2.66
N GLY A 19 -5.41 4.18 -3.47
CA GLY A 19 -6.49 4.61 -4.36
C GLY A 19 -7.73 5.09 -3.61
N GLY A 20 -8.12 4.39 -2.55
CA GLY A 20 -9.24 4.76 -1.67
C GLY A 20 -8.95 6.06 -0.91
N GLY A 21 -7.74 6.19 -0.36
CA GLY A 21 -7.27 7.41 0.29
C GLY A 21 -7.24 8.60 -0.67
N TYR A 22 -6.75 8.40 -1.90
CA TYR A 22 -6.72 9.44 -2.93
C TYR A 22 -8.12 9.91 -3.36
N LEU A 23 -9.08 8.99 -3.48
CA LEU A 23 -10.48 9.32 -3.79
C LEU A 23 -11.12 10.17 -2.68
N VAL A 24 -10.88 9.83 -1.41
CA VAL A 24 -11.32 10.63 -0.27
C VAL A 24 -10.62 11.98 -0.23
N TRP A 25 -9.32 12.02 -0.57
CA TRP A 25 -8.54 13.24 -0.65
C TRP A 25 -9.09 14.20 -1.71
N ILE A 26 -9.37 13.74 -2.92
CA ILE A 26 -9.98 14.58 -3.97
C ILE A 26 -11.36 15.08 -3.54
N TRP A 27 -12.14 14.25 -2.85
CA TRP A 27 -13.45 14.67 -2.35
C TRP A 27 -13.35 15.80 -1.33
N LEU A 28 -12.51 15.65 -0.30
CA LEU A 28 -12.37 16.65 0.77
C LEU A 28 -11.56 17.87 0.37
N ARG A 29 -10.52 17.70 -0.45
CA ARG A 29 -9.52 18.74 -0.75
C ARG A 29 -9.83 19.50 -2.04
N ASP A 30 -10.32 18.83 -3.07
CA ASP A 30 -10.70 19.45 -4.35
C ASP A 30 -12.22 19.75 -4.45
N GLY A 31 -12.99 19.42 -3.41
CA GLY A 31 -14.44 19.67 -3.37
C GLY A 31 -15.22 18.93 -4.46
N LYS A 32 -14.69 17.80 -4.95
CA LYS A 32 -15.38 17.01 -5.97
C LYS A 32 -16.65 16.35 -5.42
N SER A 33 -17.43 15.74 -6.31
CA SER A 33 -18.70 15.12 -5.95
C SER A 33 -18.58 14.13 -4.78
N LEU A 34 -19.58 14.11 -3.89
CA LEU A 34 -19.72 13.18 -2.76
C LEU A 34 -19.49 11.71 -3.15
N TRP A 35 -19.80 11.36 -4.41
CA TRP A 35 -19.57 10.04 -4.98
C TRP A 35 -18.12 9.57 -4.88
N TYR A 36 -17.12 10.46 -5.03
CA TYR A 36 -15.71 10.11 -4.89
C TYR A 36 -15.37 9.74 -3.44
N GLY A 37 -15.92 10.46 -2.46
CA GLY A 37 -15.74 10.15 -1.04
C GLY A 37 -16.38 8.81 -0.64
N ILE A 38 -17.61 8.56 -1.10
CA ILE A 38 -18.32 7.29 -0.84
C ILE A 38 -17.58 6.12 -1.47
N LEU A 39 -17.15 6.26 -2.73
CA LEU A 39 -16.43 5.21 -3.43
C LEU A 39 -15.05 4.96 -2.79
N GLY A 40 -14.35 6.03 -2.40
CA GLY A 40 -13.11 5.93 -1.62
C GLY A 40 -13.30 5.21 -0.28
N ALA A 41 -14.37 5.52 0.46
CA ALA A 41 -14.69 4.85 1.72
C ALA A 41 -15.00 3.35 1.53
N ILE A 42 -15.75 2.97 0.50
CA ILE A 42 -16.02 1.57 0.16
C ILE A 42 -14.71 0.84 -0.17
N VAL A 43 -13.85 1.47 -0.97
CA VAL A 43 -12.53 0.92 -1.34
C VAL A 43 -11.64 0.74 -0.10
N LEU A 44 -11.67 1.67 0.86
CA LEU A 44 -10.93 1.55 2.12
C LEU A 44 -11.48 0.43 3.03
N ILE A 45 -12.79 0.22 3.05
CA ILE A 45 -13.39 -0.92 3.76
C ILE A 45 -12.95 -2.24 3.12
N LEU A 46 -12.97 -2.33 1.79
CA LEU A 46 -12.50 -3.50 1.06
C LEU A 46 -11.01 -3.76 1.31
N TYR A 47 -10.20 -2.70 1.34
CA TYR A 47 -8.80 -2.78 1.74
C TYR A 47 -8.66 -3.45 3.11
N GLY A 48 -9.39 -3.04 4.14
CA GLY A 48 -9.29 -3.63 5.47
C GLY A 48 -9.59 -5.13 5.52
N ILE A 49 -10.37 -5.63 4.55
CA ILE A 49 -10.73 -7.06 4.43
C ILE A 49 -9.65 -7.86 3.70
N ILE A 50 -8.98 -7.30 2.70
CA ILE A 50 -8.00 -8.03 1.86
C ILE A 50 -6.84 -8.66 2.67
N PRO A 51 -6.17 -7.97 3.60
CA PRO A 51 -5.13 -8.56 4.45
C PRO A 51 -5.63 -9.67 5.37
N THR A 52 -6.93 -9.71 5.67
CA THR A 52 -7.50 -10.77 6.52
C THR A 52 -7.63 -12.10 5.79
N LEU A 53 -7.57 -12.09 4.46
CA LEU A 53 -7.59 -13.29 3.61
C LEU A 53 -6.21 -13.95 3.50
N GLN A 54 -5.19 -13.38 4.16
CA GLN A 54 -3.82 -13.88 4.11
C GLN A 54 -3.64 -15.12 5.02
N PRO A 55 -2.85 -16.13 4.60
CA PRO A 55 -2.72 -17.38 5.34
C PRO A 55 -2.17 -17.18 6.76
N SER A 56 -2.84 -17.81 7.74
CA SER A 56 -2.61 -17.71 9.20
C SER A 56 -1.24 -18.23 9.69
N ASN A 57 -0.42 -18.75 8.78
CA ASN A 57 0.79 -19.50 9.09
C ASN A 57 2.02 -18.58 9.19
N ALA A 58 1.87 -17.31 8.83
CA ALA A 58 2.92 -16.30 8.90
C ALA A 58 2.60 -15.31 10.03
N ASN A 59 3.62 -14.93 10.81
CA ASN A 59 3.44 -14.04 11.95
C ASN A 59 2.93 -12.67 11.48
N PHE A 60 1.71 -12.32 11.90
CA PHE A 60 1.01 -11.09 11.49
C PHE A 60 1.91 -9.85 11.55
N GLY A 61 2.70 -9.71 12.61
CA GLY A 61 3.60 -8.56 12.78
C GLY A 61 4.71 -8.47 11.72
N LYS A 62 5.34 -9.59 11.36
CA LYS A 62 6.41 -9.62 10.34
C LYS A 62 5.86 -9.38 8.93
N VAL A 63 4.69 -9.95 8.68
CA VAL A 63 3.94 -9.82 7.44
C VAL A 63 3.54 -8.35 7.22
N TYR A 64 3.02 -7.69 8.25
CA TYR A 64 2.66 -6.26 8.20
C TYR A 64 3.90 -5.34 8.11
N ALA A 65 5.02 -5.72 8.72
CA ALA A 65 6.28 -4.97 8.60
C ALA A 65 6.83 -5.00 7.16
N ALA A 66 6.85 -6.17 6.52
CA ALA A 66 7.24 -6.32 5.12
C ALA A 66 6.27 -5.58 4.17
N TYR A 67 4.97 -5.61 4.48
CA TYR A 67 3.94 -4.84 3.77
C TYR A 67 4.21 -3.34 3.78
N GLY A 68 4.58 -2.78 4.94
CA GLY A 68 4.93 -1.36 5.07
C GLY A 68 6.05 -0.95 4.10
N GLY A 69 7.04 -1.80 3.89
CA GLY A 69 8.11 -1.55 2.91
C GLY A 69 7.60 -1.47 1.47
N ILE A 70 6.73 -2.42 1.07
CA ILE A 70 6.11 -2.45 -0.26
C ILE A 70 5.16 -1.25 -0.44
N PHE A 71 4.44 -0.86 0.62
CA PHE A 71 3.53 0.26 0.65
C PHE A 71 4.23 1.60 0.37
N ILE A 72 5.43 1.80 0.93
CA ILE A 72 6.25 3.00 0.65
C ILE A 72 6.58 3.08 -0.83
N VAL A 73 7.04 1.99 -1.45
CA VAL A 73 7.38 1.95 -2.87
C VAL A 73 6.14 2.20 -3.74
N LEU A 74 5.00 1.58 -3.40
CA LEU A 74 3.73 1.80 -4.08
C LEU A 74 3.26 3.26 -3.97
N SER A 75 3.41 3.89 -2.80
CA SER A 75 3.04 5.29 -2.59
C SER A 75 3.87 6.24 -3.45
N ILE A 76 5.18 6.00 -3.55
CA ILE A 76 6.07 6.78 -4.42
C ILE A 76 5.68 6.60 -5.90
N LEU A 77 5.43 5.37 -6.33
CA LEU A 77 5.00 5.07 -7.71
C LEU A 77 3.63 5.71 -8.03
N TRP A 78 2.71 5.73 -7.06
CA TRP A 78 1.41 6.35 -7.20
C TRP A 78 1.54 7.88 -7.33
N GLY A 79 2.30 8.53 -6.44
CA GLY A 79 2.55 9.98 -6.51
C GLY A 79 3.23 10.38 -7.82
N TRP A 80 4.13 9.53 -8.34
CA TRP A 80 4.74 9.77 -9.65
C TRP A 80 3.75 9.65 -10.81
N LYS A 81 2.87 8.65 -10.79
CA LYS A 81 1.97 8.35 -11.91
C LYS A 81 0.68 9.17 -11.90
N ILE A 82 0.14 9.48 -10.74
CA ILE A 82 -1.16 10.13 -10.55
C ILE A 82 -0.97 11.63 -10.28
N ASP A 83 -0.07 11.99 -9.35
CA ASP A 83 0.16 13.38 -8.99
C ASP A 83 1.23 14.07 -9.87
N ASN A 84 1.86 13.33 -10.81
CA ASN A 84 3.00 13.80 -11.63
C ASN A 84 4.16 14.40 -10.81
N VAL A 85 4.25 14.05 -9.52
CA VAL A 85 5.33 14.51 -8.66
C VAL A 85 6.57 13.69 -9.00
N THR A 86 7.61 14.36 -9.49
CA THR A 86 8.87 13.68 -9.74
C THR A 86 9.46 13.23 -8.41
N PRO A 87 9.71 11.92 -8.21
CA PRO A 87 10.21 11.42 -6.93
C PRO A 87 11.57 12.06 -6.64
N ASP A 88 11.72 12.60 -5.43
CA ASP A 88 12.97 13.22 -5.00
C ASP A 88 14.03 12.12 -4.72
N LYS A 89 15.31 12.49 -4.73
CA LYS A 89 16.41 11.59 -4.35
C LYS A 89 16.19 11.03 -2.94
N PHE A 90 15.55 11.79 -2.05
CA PHE A 90 15.17 11.35 -0.72
C PHE A 90 14.06 10.30 -0.73
N ASP A 91 13.09 10.35 -1.65
CA ASP A 91 12.05 9.33 -1.81
C ASP A 91 12.65 8.01 -2.31
N LEU A 92 13.59 8.09 -3.26
CA LEU A 92 14.34 6.95 -3.76
C LEU A 92 15.20 6.29 -2.68
N ILE A 93 15.89 7.08 -1.85
CA ILE A 93 16.66 6.58 -0.71
C ILE A 93 15.73 5.97 0.33
N GLY A 94 14.59 6.60 0.64
CA GLY A 94 13.58 6.07 1.55
C GLY A 94 13.00 4.74 1.07
N GLY A 95 12.67 4.63 -0.22
CA GLY A 95 12.23 3.39 -0.84
C GLY A 95 13.30 2.29 -0.81
N LEU A 96 14.57 2.63 -1.04
CA LEU A 96 15.68 1.69 -0.96
C LEU A 96 15.92 1.20 0.48
N ILE A 97 15.84 2.07 1.49
CA ILE A 97 15.95 1.70 2.90
C ILE A 97 14.78 0.80 3.30
N ALA A 98 13.56 1.10 2.86
CA ALA A 98 12.37 0.30 3.13
C ALA A 98 12.46 -1.10 2.48
N LEU A 99 13.01 -1.20 1.27
CA LEU A 99 13.28 -2.47 0.61
C LEU A 99 14.40 -3.27 1.28
N PHE A 100 15.48 -2.60 1.71
CA PHE A 100 16.56 -3.23 2.46
C PHE A 100 16.09 -3.75 3.82
N TRP A 101 15.24 -2.98 4.51
CA TRP A 101 14.61 -3.39 5.76
C TRP A 101 13.78 -4.65 5.56
N CYS A 102 12.98 -4.70 4.50
CA CYS A 102 12.20 -5.87 4.12
C CYS A 102 13.10 -7.11 3.91
N TYR A 103 14.27 -6.95 3.27
CA TYR A 103 15.25 -8.03 3.06
C TYR A 103 15.84 -8.60 4.37
N GLY A 104 15.99 -7.76 5.40
CA GLY A 104 16.51 -8.17 6.72
C GLY A 104 15.56 -9.10 7.50
N ASP A 105 14.25 -8.94 7.31
CA ASP A 105 13.23 -9.75 8.00
C ASP A 105 12.95 -11.11 7.31
N TYR A 106 13.24 -11.25 6.01
CA TYR A 106 13.16 -12.54 5.30
C TYR A 106 14.23 -13.57 5.73
N VAL A 107 15.23 -13.17 6.54
CA VAL A 107 16.28 -14.06 7.09
C VAL A 107 15.85 -14.75 8.39
N CYS A 108 14.67 -14.43 8.95
CA CYS A 108 14.14 -15.07 10.15
C CYS A 108 12.85 -15.86 9.89
N THR A 109 12.84 -16.65 8.82
CA THR A 109 12.03 -17.88 8.64
C THR A 109 12.85 -18.92 7.92
#